data_AF-A0A517VFK0-F1
#
_entry.id   AF-A0A517VFK0-F1
#
_cell.length_a   1.000
_cell.length_b   1.000
_cell.length_c   1.000
_cell.angle_alpha   90.00
_cell.angle_beta   90.00
_cell.angle_gamma   90.00
#
_symmetry.space_group_name_H-M   'P 1'
#
loop_
_entity.id
_entity.type
_entity.pdbx_description
1 polymer ?
#
loop_
_entity_poly.entity_id
_entity_poly.type
_entity_poly.pdbx_seq_one_letter_code
_entity_poly.pdbx_strand_id
1 'polypeptide(L)'
;MKDLIARLFVISPFWVAYNFHETYDGPMHERMSFSTMIFMSVVFYAILAWKDSNRAPRSSVSVIIRNMGLTFCCVFFPLKLLGMGWFMWYMMAHSMVWIALFWQWVAHSIAHHLVYPYVDHNYETIRKAGWSPIWDGSSFNHDSELIKNGGFEEPEYTDFVPPAHWQYQCPRCLVRVEHSFGVCWNCSYGSCPGDEREYFERWGS
;
A
#
# COMPACT_ATOMS: atom_id res chain seq x y z
N MET A 1 7.33 4.28 13.58
CA MET A 1 6.15 4.72 14.36
C MET A 1 4.87 4.75 13.53
N LYS A 2 4.88 5.33 12.33
CA LYS A 2 3.70 5.42 11.45
C LYS A 2 3.07 4.04 11.14
N ASP A 3 3.88 3.02 10.83
CA ASP A 3 3.36 1.67 10.50
C ASP A 3 2.75 0.96 11.70
N LEU A 4 3.33 1.13 12.89
CA LEU A 4 2.78 0.58 14.13
C LEU A 4 1.35 1.10 14.37
N ILE A 5 1.17 2.43 14.28
CA ILE A 5 -0.14 3.07 14.45
C ILE A 5 -1.12 2.56 13.39
N ALA A 6 -0.66 2.43 12.14
CA ALA A 6 -1.50 1.94 11.06
C ALA A 6 -1.99 0.50 11.29
N ARG A 7 -1.10 -0.41 11.70
CA ARG A 7 -1.47 -1.81 12.01
C ARG A 7 -2.47 -1.89 13.16
N LEU A 8 -2.22 -1.16 14.23
CA LEU A 8 -3.13 -1.11 15.38
C LEU A 8 -4.51 -0.58 14.98
N PHE A 9 -4.56 0.43 14.11
CA PHE A 9 -5.82 0.93 13.55
C PHE A 9 -6.55 -0.15 12.75
N VAL A 10 -5.88 -0.88 11.86
CA VAL A 10 -6.52 -1.96 11.07
C VAL A 10 -7.06 -3.09 11.96
N ILE A 11 -6.42 -3.36 13.10
CA ILE A 11 -6.82 -4.41 14.06
C ILE A 11 -7.92 -3.95 15.03
N SER A 12 -8.02 -2.64 15.28
CA SER A 12 -8.93 -2.08 16.29
C SER A 12 -10.42 -2.45 16.15
N PRO A 13 -10.98 -2.81 14.97
CA PRO A 13 -12.35 -3.34 14.88
C PRO A 13 -12.58 -4.62 15.69
N PHE A 14 -11.58 -5.51 15.83
CA PHE A 14 -11.72 -6.70 16.68
C PHE A 14 -11.92 -6.32 18.16
N TRP A 15 -11.17 -5.31 18.62
CA TRP A 15 -11.26 -4.81 19.98
C TRP A 15 -12.57 -4.06 20.22
N VAL A 16 -12.99 -3.23 19.26
CA VAL A 16 -14.26 -2.49 19.33
C VAL A 16 -15.44 -3.46 19.35
N ALA A 17 -15.45 -4.48 18.49
CA ALA A 17 -16.49 -5.51 18.46
C ALA A 17 -16.52 -6.30 19.78
N TYR A 18 -15.37 -6.76 20.27
CA TYR A 18 -15.28 -7.47 21.55
C TYR A 18 -15.87 -6.66 22.71
N ASN A 19 -15.37 -5.44 22.93
CA ASN A 19 -15.80 -4.61 24.05
C ASN A 19 -17.28 -4.22 23.96
N PHE A 20 -17.78 -3.98 22.74
CA PHE A 20 -19.21 -3.71 22.54
C PHE A 20 -20.06 -4.93 22.90
N HIS A 21 -19.69 -6.12 22.45
CA HIS A 21 -20.43 -7.33 22.79
C HIS A 21 -20.37 -7.69 24.28
N GLU A 22 -19.23 -7.48 24.94
CA GLU A 22 -19.09 -7.62 26.39
C GLU A 22 -19.94 -6.61 27.19
N THR A 23 -20.07 -5.37 26.70
CA THR A 23 -20.79 -4.31 27.42
C THR A 23 -22.31 -4.46 27.32
N TYR A 24 -22.80 -5.00 26.20
CA TYR A 24 -24.23 -5.02 25.86
C TYR A 24 -24.82 -6.44 25.78
N ASP A 25 -24.15 -7.46 26.34
CA ASP A 25 -24.55 -8.87 26.28
C ASP A 25 -24.92 -9.31 24.85
N GLY A 26 -24.15 -8.85 23.87
CA GLY A 26 -24.46 -9.08 22.47
C GLY A 26 -24.20 -10.53 22.05
N PRO A 27 -24.67 -10.95 20.86
CA PRO A 27 -24.64 -12.35 20.42
C PRO A 27 -23.24 -12.97 20.25
N MET A 28 -22.17 -12.16 20.27
CA MET A 28 -20.79 -12.67 20.27
C MET A 28 -20.19 -12.87 21.66
N HIS A 29 -20.85 -12.43 22.74
CA HIS A 29 -20.35 -12.57 24.12
C HIS A 29 -20.03 -14.04 24.45
N GLU A 30 -20.93 -14.96 24.09
CA GLU A 30 -20.70 -16.41 24.30
C GLU A 30 -19.76 -17.05 23.26
N ARG A 31 -19.44 -16.36 22.16
CA ARG A 31 -18.75 -16.94 20.99
C ARG A 31 -17.30 -16.53 20.87
N MET A 32 -16.90 -15.39 21.43
CA MET A 32 -15.53 -14.88 21.32
C MET A 32 -14.94 -14.62 22.70
N SER A 33 -14.09 -15.54 23.15
CA SER A 33 -13.31 -15.33 24.37
C SER A 33 -12.27 -14.22 24.21
N PHE A 34 -11.89 -13.58 25.32
CA PHE A 34 -10.79 -12.62 25.36
C PHE A 34 -9.49 -13.21 24.76
N SER A 35 -9.18 -14.46 25.07
CA SER A 35 -8.00 -15.16 24.55
C SER A 35 -8.06 -15.32 23.03
N THR A 36 -9.23 -15.64 22.47
CA THR A 36 -9.44 -15.72 21.01
C THR A 36 -9.19 -14.36 20.36
N MET A 37 -9.70 -13.28 20.94
CA MET A 37 -9.53 -11.92 20.44
C MET A 37 -8.05 -11.47 20.45
N ILE A 38 -7.31 -11.77 21.53
CA ILE A 38 -5.85 -11.52 21.58
C ILE A 38 -5.14 -12.32 20.49
N PHE A 39 -5.41 -13.61 20.40
CA PHE A 39 -4.75 -14.48 19.43
C PHE A 39 -4.97 -14.00 18.00
N MET A 40 -6.21 -13.68 17.63
CA MET A 40 -6.56 -13.13 16.32
C MET A 40 -5.85 -11.80 16.07
N SER A 41 -5.79 -10.91 17.06
CA SER A 41 -5.08 -9.63 16.96
C SER A 41 -3.58 -9.81 16.70
N VAL A 42 -2.92 -10.73 17.41
CA VAL A 42 -1.49 -11.03 17.22
C VAL A 42 -1.22 -11.63 15.85
N VAL A 43 -2.04 -12.60 15.41
CA VAL A 43 -1.92 -13.22 14.09
C VAL A 43 -2.09 -12.17 13.00
N PHE A 44 -3.11 -11.32 13.09
CA PHE A 44 -3.37 -10.29 12.09
C PHE A 44 -2.25 -9.23 12.08
N TYR A 45 -1.74 -8.85 13.26
CA TYR A 45 -0.58 -7.97 13.36
C TYR A 45 0.66 -8.55 12.67
N ALA A 46 0.94 -9.84 12.91
CA ALA A 46 2.08 -10.51 12.29
C ALA A 46 1.94 -10.58 10.76
N ILE A 47 0.74 -10.89 10.25
CA ILE A 47 0.45 -10.89 8.80
C ILE A 47 0.69 -9.50 8.19
N LEU A 48 0.18 -8.44 8.83
CA LEU A 48 0.39 -7.07 8.36
C LEU A 48 1.86 -6.66 8.42
N ALA A 49 2.56 -7.01 9.51
CA ALA A 49 3.99 -6.73 9.65
C ALA A 49 4.83 -7.43 8.57
N TRP A 50 4.51 -8.68 8.25
CA TRP A 50 5.14 -9.41 7.15
C TRP A 50 4.81 -8.81 5.78
N LYS A 51 3.56 -8.37 5.55
CA LYS A 51 3.19 -7.72 4.29
C LYS A 51 3.88 -6.37 4.10
N ASP A 52 4.12 -5.65 5.17
CA ASP A 52 4.77 -4.34 5.13
C ASP A 52 6.30 -4.43 4.98
N SER A 53 6.93 -5.52 5.45
CA SER A 53 8.41 -5.60 5.55
C SER A 53 9.13 -5.48 4.22
N ASN A 54 8.50 -5.88 3.12
CA ASN A 54 9.11 -5.92 1.79
C ASN A 54 8.69 -4.73 0.91
N ARG A 55 8.09 -3.69 1.50
CA ARG A 55 7.55 -2.56 0.73
C ARG A 55 8.43 -1.33 0.71
N ALA A 56 9.32 -1.16 1.68
CA ALA A 56 10.19 0.02 1.75
C ALA A 56 10.95 0.19 0.43
N PRO A 57 10.96 1.40 -0.17
CA PRO A 57 10.46 2.68 0.35
C PRO A 57 8.99 3.01 0.04
N ARG A 58 8.26 2.14 -0.68
CA ARG A 58 6.83 2.33 -0.91
C ARG A 58 6.06 2.31 0.42
N SER A 59 4.97 3.06 0.46
CA SER A 59 4.03 3.09 1.57
C SER A 59 3.59 1.69 1.95
N SER A 60 3.62 1.42 3.25
CA SER A 60 3.21 0.13 3.80
C SER A 60 1.72 -0.13 3.51
N VAL A 61 1.35 -1.41 3.35
CA VAL A 61 -0.05 -1.80 3.08
C VAL A 61 -0.93 -1.32 4.21
N SER A 62 -0.45 -1.46 5.46
CA SER A 62 -1.15 -0.99 6.65
C SER A 62 -1.48 0.50 6.59
N VAL A 63 -0.54 1.34 6.14
CA VAL A 63 -0.76 2.80 6.01
C VAL A 63 -1.84 3.11 4.97
N ILE A 64 -1.82 2.40 3.82
CA ILE A 64 -2.83 2.58 2.77
C ILE A 64 -4.21 2.16 3.27
N ILE A 65 -4.34 0.99 3.91
CA ILE A 65 -5.60 0.52 4.50
C ILE A 65 -6.11 1.47 5.59
N ARG A 66 -5.22 1.99 6.43
CA ARG A 66 -5.58 3.02 7.42
C ARG A 66 -6.16 4.26 6.76
N ASN A 67 -5.52 4.77 5.69
CA ASN A 67 -6.03 5.93 4.96
C ASN A 67 -7.43 5.66 4.39
N MET A 68 -7.63 4.48 3.79
CA MET A 68 -8.97 4.04 3.33
C MET A 68 -9.99 4.07 4.47
N GLY A 69 -9.67 3.49 5.62
CA GLY A 69 -10.56 3.45 6.78
C GLY A 69 -10.90 4.84 7.31
N LEU A 70 -9.92 5.73 7.40
CA LEU A 70 -10.14 7.12 7.79
C LEU A 70 -11.03 7.87 6.78
N THR A 71 -10.82 7.66 5.47
CA THR A 71 -11.69 8.24 4.45
C THR A 71 -13.12 7.74 4.60
N PHE A 72 -13.34 6.43 4.76
CA PHE A 72 -14.68 5.90 4.97
C PHE A 72 -15.32 6.40 6.28
N CYS A 73 -14.54 6.54 7.36
CA CYS A 73 -15.03 7.18 8.59
C CYS A 73 -15.55 8.61 8.32
N CYS A 74 -14.83 9.40 7.52
CA CYS A 74 -15.28 10.74 7.10
C CYS A 74 -16.53 10.67 6.20
N VAL A 75 -16.58 9.75 5.25
CA VAL A 75 -17.74 9.57 4.34
C VAL A 75 -18.99 9.19 5.12
N PHE A 76 -18.88 8.33 6.12
CA PHE A 76 -20.01 7.91 6.96
C PHE A 76 -20.30 8.84 8.13
N PHE A 77 -19.47 9.87 8.37
CA PHE A 77 -19.66 10.83 9.47
C PHE A 77 -21.07 11.47 9.51
N PRO A 78 -21.71 11.82 8.37
CA PRO A 78 -23.08 12.33 8.38
C PRO A 78 -24.09 11.37 9.01
N LEU A 79 -23.91 10.05 8.91
CA LEU A 79 -24.81 9.08 9.56
C LEU A 79 -24.77 9.20 11.09
N LYS A 80 -23.61 9.52 11.66
CA LYS A 80 -23.47 9.80 13.09
C LYS A 80 -24.27 11.05 13.49
N LEU A 81 -24.31 12.07 12.63
CA LEU A 81 -25.12 13.28 12.87
C LEU A 81 -26.63 13.00 12.84
N LEU A 82 -27.06 11.96 12.11
CA LEU A 82 -28.44 11.49 12.07
C LEU A 82 -28.82 10.58 13.27
N GLY A 83 -27.96 10.49 14.28
CA GLY A 83 -28.22 9.72 15.49
C GLY A 83 -27.75 8.26 15.43
N MET A 84 -27.03 7.85 14.39
CA MET A 84 -26.40 6.52 14.36
C MET A 84 -25.34 6.42 15.46
N GLY A 85 -25.40 5.33 16.24
CA GLY A 85 -24.41 5.05 17.28
C GLY A 85 -22.99 4.99 16.73
N TRP A 86 -22.02 5.49 17.50
CA TRP A 86 -20.62 5.55 17.08
C TRP A 86 -20.07 4.17 16.67
N PHE A 87 -20.49 3.11 17.37
CA PHE A 87 -20.10 1.73 17.08
C PHE A 87 -20.51 1.32 15.66
N MET A 88 -21.78 1.55 15.31
CA MET A 88 -22.32 1.19 13.99
C MET A 88 -21.63 1.99 12.89
N TRP A 89 -21.46 3.30 13.08
CA TRP A 89 -20.71 4.17 12.15
C TRP A 89 -19.29 3.65 11.90
N TYR A 90 -18.57 3.35 12.99
CA TYR A 90 -17.17 2.91 12.93
C TYR A 90 -17.02 1.52 12.28
N MET A 91 -17.90 0.57 12.62
CA MET A 91 -17.90 -0.78 12.05
C MET A 91 -18.32 -0.78 10.59
N MET A 92 -19.29 0.06 10.19
CA MET A 92 -19.65 0.25 8.79
C MET A 92 -18.47 0.76 7.96
N ALA A 93 -17.75 1.77 8.45
CA ALA A 93 -16.57 2.29 7.76
C ALA A 93 -15.50 1.21 7.52
N HIS A 94 -15.20 0.39 8.54
CA HIS A 94 -14.24 -0.71 8.40
C HIS A 94 -14.75 -1.84 7.50
N SER A 95 -16.04 -2.18 7.58
CA SER A 95 -16.63 -3.18 6.68
C SER A 95 -16.51 -2.78 5.21
N MET A 96 -16.68 -1.49 4.90
CA MET A 96 -16.57 -0.96 3.54
C MET A 96 -15.13 -1.01 3.02
N VAL A 97 -14.12 -0.83 3.88
CA VAL A 97 -12.72 -1.06 3.51
C VAL A 97 -12.53 -2.51 3.04
N TRP A 98 -13.00 -3.49 3.82
CA TRP A 98 -12.82 -4.90 3.46
C TRP A 98 -13.61 -5.31 2.21
N ILE A 99 -14.82 -4.79 2.03
CA ILE A 99 -15.61 -4.98 0.80
C ILE A 99 -14.87 -4.38 -0.41
N ALA A 100 -14.36 -3.16 -0.29
CA ALA A 100 -13.61 -2.51 -1.36
C ALA A 100 -12.33 -3.29 -1.71
N LEU A 101 -11.56 -3.72 -0.70
CA LEU A 101 -10.36 -4.52 -0.89
C LEU A 101 -10.66 -5.88 -1.53
N PHE A 102 -11.77 -6.53 -1.15
CA PHE A 102 -12.20 -7.78 -1.77
C PHE A 102 -12.49 -7.59 -3.26
N TRP A 103 -13.29 -6.59 -3.62
CA TRP A 103 -13.62 -6.33 -5.03
C TRP A 103 -12.42 -5.85 -5.84
N GLN A 104 -11.53 -5.04 -5.26
CA GLN A 104 -10.27 -4.66 -5.88
C GLN A 104 -9.39 -5.89 -6.12
N TRP A 105 -9.27 -6.78 -5.14
CA TRP A 105 -8.52 -8.02 -5.30
C TRP A 105 -9.10 -8.88 -6.44
N VAL A 106 -10.41 -9.10 -6.47
CA VAL A 106 -11.07 -9.84 -7.56
C VAL A 106 -10.81 -9.18 -8.92
N ALA A 107 -11.07 -7.88 -9.05
CA ALA A 107 -10.90 -7.15 -10.30
C ALA A 107 -9.45 -7.19 -10.79
N HIS A 108 -8.48 -6.98 -9.89
CA HIS A 108 -7.06 -7.00 -10.24
C HIS A 108 -6.54 -8.42 -10.50
N SER A 109 -7.06 -9.45 -9.84
CA SER A 109 -6.76 -10.85 -10.18
C SER A 109 -7.23 -11.20 -11.60
N ILE A 110 -8.43 -10.74 -11.99
CA ILE A 110 -8.93 -10.91 -13.35
C ILE A 110 -8.08 -10.10 -14.34
N ALA A 111 -7.81 -8.83 -14.05
CA ALA A 111 -7.03 -7.95 -14.91
C ALA A 111 -5.58 -8.44 -15.09
N HIS A 112 -4.97 -9.01 -14.05
CA HIS A 112 -3.63 -9.62 -14.11
C HIS A 112 -3.54 -10.73 -15.16
N HIS A 113 -4.58 -11.54 -15.32
CA HIS A 113 -4.55 -12.64 -16.29
C HIS A 113 -5.07 -12.25 -17.68
N LEU A 114 -5.98 -11.27 -17.77
CA LEU A 114 -6.72 -11.00 -19.01
C LEU A 114 -6.42 -9.65 -19.66
N VAL A 115 -5.89 -8.68 -18.92
CA VAL A 115 -5.77 -7.29 -19.40
C VAL A 115 -4.32 -6.82 -19.34
N TYR A 116 -3.71 -6.82 -18.15
CA TYR A 116 -2.40 -6.20 -17.94
C TYR A 116 -1.28 -6.74 -18.84
N PRO A 117 -1.14 -8.05 -19.08
CA PRO A 117 -0.08 -8.57 -19.96
C PRO A 117 -0.22 -8.12 -21.42
N TYR A 118 -1.44 -7.75 -21.85
CA TYR A 118 -1.72 -7.34 -23.23
C TYR A 118 -1.68 -5.82 -23.41
N VAL A 119 -1.86 -5.06 -22.34
CA VAL A 119 -1.90 -3.59 -22.37
C VAL A 119 -0.51 -2.98 -22.14
N ASP A 120 0.29 -3.57 -21.25
CA ASP A 120 1.63 -3.07 -20.93
C ASP A 120 2.67 -4.20 -20.98
N HIS A 121 3.56 -4.11 -21.98
CA HIS A 121 4.64 -5.08 -22.16
C HIS A 121 5.63 -5.12 -20.98
N ASN A 122 5.68 -4.06 -20.16
CA ASN A 122 6.56 -3.97 -19.00
C ASN A 122 5.90 -4.42 -17.69
N TYR A 123 4.63 -4.85 -17.73
CA TYR A 123 3.84 -5.19 -16.55
C TYR A 123 4.50 -6.27 -15.66
N GLU A 124 5.03 -7.33 -16.27
CA GLU A 124 5.67 -8.42 -15.52
C GLU A 124 6.94 -7.95 -14.79
N THR A 125 7.74 -7.09 -15.43
CA THR A 125 8.97 -6.53 -14.84
C THR A 125 8.65 -5.67 -13.62
N ILE A 126 7.69 -4.75 -13.74
CA ILE A 126 7.28 -3.90 -12.60
C ILE A 126 6.66 -4.73 -11.48
N ARG A 127 5.94 -5.81 -11.81
CA ARG A 127 5.34 -6.71 -10.83
C ARG A 127 6.40 -7.46 -10.03
N LYS A 128 7.46 -7.93 -10.69
CA LYS A 128 8.64 -8.54 -10.06
C LYS A 128 9.38 -7.57 -9.14
N ALA A 129 9.41 -6.29 -9.51
CA ALA A 129 9.94 -5.21 -8.67
C ALA A 129 9.07 -4.88 -7.43
N GLY A 130 8.02 -5.66 -7.17
CA GLY A 130 7.16 -5.50 -5.98
C GLY A 130 6.03 -4.49 -6.15
N TRP A 131 5.85 -3.91 -7.34
CA TRP A 131 4.70 -3.05 -7.64
C TRP A 131 3.40 -3.85 -7.59
N SER A 132 2.36 -3.29 -7.00
CA SER A 132 1.04 -3.91 -6.85
C SER A 132 -0.06 -3.01 -7.40
N PRO A 133 -0.87 -3.47 -8.37
CA PRO A 133 -2.01 -2.70 -8.87
C PRO A 133 -2.95 -2.23 -7.75
N ILE A 134 -3.22 -3.12 -6.78
CA ILE A 134 -4.14 -2.88 -5.66
C ILE A 134 -3.61 -1.78 -4.73
N TRP A 135 -2.31 -1.74 -4.49
CA TRP A 135 -1.72 -0.88 -3.46
C TRP A 135 -1.10 0.39 -4.04
N ASP A 136 -0.34 0.27 -5.12
CA ASP A 136 0.40 1.36 -5.73
C ASP A 136 -0.47 2.18 -6.70
N GLY A 137 -1.43 1.53 -7.37
CA GLY A 137 -2.44 2.22 -8.19
C GLY A 137 -3.61 2.80 -7.41
N SER A 138 -3.65 2.62 -6.08
CA SER A 138 -4.73 3.10 -5.23
C SER A 138 -4.67 4.62 -5.05
N SER A 139 -5.83 5.28 -5.12
CA SER A 139 -5.97 6.71 -4.76
C SER A 139 -5.66 7.00 -3.28
N PHE A 140 -5.59 5.95 -2.45
CA PHE A 140 -5.26 6.04 -1.03
C PHE A 140 -3.75 5.87 -0.76
N ASN A 141 -2.97 5.61 -1.81
CA ASN A 141 -1.52 5.70 -1.78
C ASN A 141 -1.07 7.10 -2.23
N HIS A 142 -0.51 7.85 -1.28
CA HIS A 142 -0.02 9.22 -1.48
C HIS A 142 1.47 9.28 -1.83
N ASP A 143 2.12 8.15 -2.07
CA ASP A 143 3.45 8.10 -2.66
C ASP A 143 3.45 8.85 -4.00
N SER A 144 4.57 9.49 -4.33
CA SER A 144 4.74 10.06 -5.66
C SER A 144 4.74 8.95 -6.72
N GLU A 145 4.35 9.28 -7.95
CA GLU A 145 4.41 8.32 -9.07
C GLU A 145 5.82 7.74 -9.26
N LEU A 146 6.86 8.51 -8.90
CA LEU A 146 8.24 8.04 -8.88
C LEU A 146 8.47 6.91 -7.88
N ILE A 147 8.00 7.07 -6.62
CA ILE A 147 8.12 6.04 -5.58
C ILE A 147 7.23 4.83 -5.92
N LYS A 148 6.04 5.06 -6.47
CA LYS A 148 5.14 3.96 -6.89
C LYS A 148 5.79 3.10 -7.96
N ASN A 149 6.19 3.72 -9.08
CA ASN A 149 6.70 3.01 -10.25
C ASN A 149 8.13 2.53 -10.04
N GLY A 150 9.00 3.43 -9.58
CA GLY A 150 10.43 3.18 -9.38
C GLY A 150 10.78 2.54 -8.05
N GLY A 151 9.90 2.55 -7.03
CA GLY A 151 10.18 1.88 -5.77
C GLY A 151 11.40 2.39 -5.04
N PHE A 152 11.83 3.63 -5.26
CA PHE A 152 12.97 4.25 -4.58
C PHE A 152 12.68 5.68 -4.14
N GLU A 153 13.13 6.04 -2.93
CA GLU A 153 13.15 7.43 -2.48
C GLU A 153 14.08 8.24 -3.38
N GLU A 154 13.61 9.42 -3.75
CA GLU A 154 14.39 10.34 -4.55
C GLU A 154 15.53 10.93 -3.71
N PRO A 155 16.78 10.93 -4.19
CA PRO A 155 17.88 11.55 -3.45
C PRO A 155 17.70 13.06 -3.36
N GLU A 156 18.23 13.69 -2.30
CA GLU A 156 18.29 15.14 -2.21
C GLU A 156 19.21 15.71 -3.30
N TYR A 157 18.69 16.64 -4.09
CA TYR A 157 19.45 17.31 -5.14
C TYR A 157 20.14 18.54 -4.60
N THR A 158 21.47 18.61 -4.78
CA THR A 158 22.28 19.76 -4.38
C THR A 158 22.39 20.82 -5.47
N ASP A 159 22.57 20.40 -6.73
CA ASP A 159 22.97 21.29 -7.82
C ASP A 159 21.95 21.40 -8.95
N PHE A 160 21.34 20.26 -9.33
CA PHE A 160 20.34 20.20 -10.39
C PHE A 160 19.12 19.43 -9.90
N VAL A 161 17.97 20.12 -9.90
CA VAL A 161 16.67 19.49 -9.61
C VAL A 161 16.06 19.04 -10.94
N PRO A 162 15.99 17.72 -11.23
CA PRO A 162 15.41 17.23 -12.46
C PRO A 162 13.93 17.60 -12.57
N PRO A 163 13.40 17.83 -13.79
CA PRO A 163 11.99 18.14 -13.99
C PRO A 163 11.04 17.11 -13.38
N ALA A 164 9.90 17.58 -12.86
CA ALA A 164 8.92 16.73 -12.19
C ALA A 164 8.23 15.70 -13.12
N HIS A 165 8.28 15.92 -14.45
CA HIS A 165 7.68 15.01 -15.42
C HIS A 165 8.59 13.81 -15.78
N TRP A 166 9.82 13.76 -15.27
CA TRP A 166 10.71 12.61 -15.44
C TRP A 166 10.26 11.47 -14.53
N GLN A 167 9.90 10.33 -15.12
CA GLN A 167 9.26 9.23 -14.39
C GLN A 167 10.20 8.07 -14.07
N TYR A 168 11.41 8.07 -14.62
CA TYR A 168 12.38 6.99 -14.47
C TYR A 168 13.45 7.35 -13.43
N GLN A 169 14.07 6.34 -12.83
CA GLN A 169 15.18 6.51 -11.89
C GLN A 169 16.43 5.80 -12.41
N CYS A 170 17.58 6.43 -12.21
CA CYS A 170 18.87 5.80 -12.46
C CYS A 170 19.04 4.59 -11.53
N PRO A 171 19.37 3.40 -12.04
CA PRO A 171 19.54 2.22 -11.19
C PRO A 171 20.71 2.38 -10.21
N ARG A 172 21.71 3.23 -10.50
CA ARG A 172 22.90 3.37 -9.65
C ARG A 172 22.73 4.38 -8.53
N CYS A 173 22.32 5.60 -8.86
CA CYS A 173 22.23 6.71 -7.91
C CYS A 173 20.80 7.19 -7.61
N LEU A 174 19.78 6.52 -8.16
CA LEU A 174 18.34 6.74 -7.88
C LEU A 174 17.77 8.12 -8.26
N VAL A 175 18.58 9.00 -8.86
CA VAL A 175 18.11 10.29 -9.39
C VAL A 175 17.09 10.09 -10.51
N ARG A 176 16.16 11.04 -10.66
CA ARG A 176 15.26 11.07 -11.82
C ARG A 176 16.04 11.21 -13.12
N VAL A 177 15.62 10.47 -14.14
CA VAL A 177 16.14 10.54 -15.51
C VAL A 177 14.99 10.62 -16.50
N GLU A 178 15.22 11.28 -17.64
CA GLU A 178 14.19 11.50 -18.67
C GLU A 178 13.75 10.20 -19.35
N HIS A 179 14.68 9.28 -19.55
CA HIS A 179 14.47 8.02 -20.25
C HIS A 179 14.99 6.85 -19.41
N SER A 180 14.41 5.66 -19.62
CA SER A 180 14.87 4.42 -18.99
C SER A 180 16.19 3.89 -19.55
N PHE A 181 16.72 4.53 -20.59
CA PHE A 181 17.96 4.17 -21.29
C PHE A 181 18.84 5.40 -21.52
N GLY A 182 20.13 5.17 -21.77
CA GLY A 182 21.12 6.23 -21.98
C GLY A 182 21.90 6.60 -20.71
N VAL A 183 22.63 7.72 -20.78
CA VAL A 183 23.58 8.12 -19.74
C VAL A 183 22.87 8.92 -18.64
N CYS A 184 22.98 8.47 -17.39
CA CYS A 184 22.51 9.22 -16.24
C CYS A 184 23.32 10.52 -16.06
N TRP A 185 22.62 11.65 -16.05
CA TRP A 185 23.22 12.97 -15.90
C TRP A 185 24.02 13.16 -14.59
N ASN A 186 23.69 12.43 -13.52
CA ASN A 186 24.33 12.61 -12.20
C ASN A 186 25.57 11.73 -12.01
N CYS A 187 25.45 10.41 -12.27
CA CYS A 187 26.52 9.46 -11.98
C CYS A 187 27.19 8.85 -13.22
N SER A 188 26.84 9.35 -14.41
CA SER A 188 27.32 8.85 -15.70
C SER A 188 27.06 7.35 -15.93
N TYR A 189 26.13 6.74 -15.20
CA TYR A 189 25.67 5.38 -15.46
C TYR A 189 25.19 5.24 -16.91
N GLY A 190 25.64 4.22 -17.64
CA GLY A 190 25.33 4.03 -19.06
C GLY A 190 26.28 4.73 -20.03
N SER A 191 27.33 5.40 -19.53
CA SER A 191 28.40 6.02 -20.35
C SER A 191 29.32 5.00 -21.03
N CYS A 192 29.42 3.79 -20.48
CA CYS A 192 30.18 2.69 -21.07
C CYS A 192 29.24 1.65 -21.70
N PRO A 193 29.52 1.18 -22.93
CA PRO A 193 28.80 0.07 -23.54
C PRO A 193 29.09 -1.22 -22.74
N GLY A 194 28.23 -1.52 -21.77
CA GLY A 194 28.41 -2.62 -20.81
C GLY A 194 27.71 -2.40 -19.45
N ASP A 195 27.37 -1.15 -19.12
CA ASP A 195 26.75 -0.78 -17.84
C ASP A 195 25.27 -1.18 -17.71
N GLU A 196 24.59 -1.56 -18.80
CA GLU A 196 23.19 -2.01 -18.77
C GLU A 196 23.01 -3.26 -17.88
N ARG A 197 24.08 -4.01 -17.61
CA ARG A 197 24.08 -5.12 -16.65
C ARG A 197 23.56 -4.74 -15.27
N GLU A 198 23.91 -3.57 -14.71
CA GLU A 198 23.40 -3.19 -13.38
C GLU A 198 21.89 -2.93 -13.41
N TYR A 199 21.35 -2.46 -14.54
CA TYR A 199 19.89 -2.35 -14.73
C TYR A 199 19.28 -3.74 -14.80
N PHE A 200 19.85 -4.67 -15.57
CA PHE A 200 19.38 -6.06 -15.66
C PHE A 200 19.62 -6.89 -14.40
N GLU A 201 20.60 -6.57 -13.55
CA GLU A 201 20.82 -7.24 -12.25
C GLU A 201 19.90 -6.69 -11.16
N ARG A 202 19.55 -5.40 -11.25
CA ARG A 202 18.66 -4.72 -10.29
C ARG A 202 17.18 -4.87 -10.66
N TRP A 203 16.86 -5.01 -11.95
CA TRP A 203 15.50 -5.01 -12.50
C TRP A 203 15.16 -6.22 -13.40
N GLY A 204 16.15 -7.02 -13.84
CA GLY A 204 15.96 -8.33 -14.47
C GLY A 204 16.35 -9.45 -13.48
N SER A 205 15.74 -10.63 -13.47
CA SER A 205 15.10 -11.40 -14.53
C SER A 205 13.63 -11.69 -14.27
#